data_AF-A0A1H6ZLD8-F1
#
_entry.id   AF-A0A1H6ZLD8-F1
#
_cell.length_a   1.000
_cell.length_b   1.000
_cell.length_c   1.000
_cell.angle_alpha   90.00
_cell.angle_beta   90.00
_cell.angle_gamma   90.00
#
_symmetry.space_group_name_H-M   'P 1'
#
loop_
_entity.id
_entity.type
_entity.pdbx_description
1 polymer ?
#
loop_
_entity_poly.entity_id
_entity_poly.type
_entity_poly.pdbx_seq_one_letter_code
_entity_poly.pdbx_strand_id
1 'polypeptide(L)'
;MADMQEVIRLRREGKFAELSAMGIQITGGSAAGQKSGWFKAPFSGEKAHYFTETASDAIGEHGRHRFWKAACGAEAVSHDKAPMFFEGNFERCAKCKTIRGRIRRG
;
A
#
# COMPACT_ATOMS: atom_id res chain seq x y z
N MET A 1 -17.85 17.01 -9.79
CA MET A 1 -16.54 16.81 -9.11
C MET A 1 -16.83 16.52 -7.65
N ALA A 2 -16.17 15.54 -7.03
CA ALA A 2 -16.39 15.25 -5.61
C ALA A 2 -15.93 16.45 -4.75
N ASP A 3 -16.71 16.82 -3.73
CA ASP A 3 -16.32 17.83 -2.75
C ASP A 3 -15.12 17.33 -1.94
N MET A 4 -13.98 18.03 -2.06
CA MET A 4 -12.74 17.63 -1.40
C MET A 4 -12.83 17.68 0.12
N GLN A 5 -13.67 18.56 0.70
CA GLN A 5 -13.87 18.58 2.15
C GLN A 5 -14.54 17.30 2.64
N GLU A 6 -15.54 16.84 1.90
CA GLU A 6 -16.22 15.58 2.19
C GLU A 6 -15.28 14.38 2.06
N VAL A 7 -14.45 14.33 1.01
CA VAL A 7 -13.46 13.26 0.83
C VAL A 7 -12.47 13.21 2.00
N ILE A 8 -11.98 14.36 2.45
CA ILE A 8 -11.07 14.45 3.60
C ILE A 8 -11.76 13.97 4.88
N ARG A 9 -13.02 14.36 5.09
CA ARG A 9 -13.81 13.94 6.24
C ARG A 9 -14.00 12.42 6.25
N LEU A 10 -14.49 11.84 5.16
CA LEU A 10 -14.69 10.39 5.04
C LEU A 10 -13.39 9.60 5.26
N ARG A 11 -12.27 10.08 4.71
CA ARG A 11 -10.96 9.47 4.96
C ARG A 11 -10.59 9.47 6.44
N ARG A 12 -10.77 10.61 7.14
CA ARG A 12 -10.47 10.74 8.57
C ARG A 12 -11.36 9.85 9.44
N GLU A 13 -12.61 9.66 9.03
CA GLU A 13 -13.58 8.77 9.68
C GLU A 13 -13.35 7.29 9.36
N GLY A 14 -12.40 6.94 8.49
CA GLY A 14 -12.15 5.55 8.05
C GLY A 14 -13.25 4.98 7.15
N LYS A 15 -14.08 5.85 6.57
CA LYS A 15 -15.23 5.55 5.70
C LYS A 15 -14.81 5.18 4.28
N PHE A 16 -13.99 4.14 4.20
CA PHE A 16 -13.39 3.65 2.97
C PHE A 16 -14.39 3.04 2.01
N ALA A 17 -15.48 2.46 2.52
CA ALA A 17 -16.56 1.90 1.69
C ALA A 17 -17.34 3.00 0.96
N GLU A 18 -17.67 4.10 1.65
CA GLU A 18 -18.32 5.25 1.00
C GLU A 18 -17.42 5.87 -0.06
N LEU A 19 -16.12 6.04 0.23
CA LEU A 19 -15.15 6.53 -0.75
C LEU A 19 -15.08 5.65 -2.00
N SER A 20 -15.07 4.32 -1.82
CA SER A 20 -15.11 3.39 -2.96
C SER A 20 -16.40 3.50 -3.77
N ALA A 21 -17.56 3.66 -3.11
CA ALA A 21 -18.85 3.86 -3.78
C ALA A 21 -18.89 5.16 -4.61
N MET A 22 -18.13 6.17 -4.20
CA MET A 22 -17.93 7.41 -4.95
C MET A 22 -16.91 7.29 -6.11
N GLY A 23 -16.32 6.10 -6.31
CA GLY A 23 -15.25 5.88 -7.29
C GLY A 23 -13.91 6.50 -6.90
N ILE A 24 -13.71 6.82 -5.62
CA ILE A 24 -12.50 7.47 -5.11
C ILE A 24 -11.58 6.41 -4.51
N GLN A 25 -10.32 6.41 -4.90
CA GLN A 25 -9.30 5.54 -4.32
C GLN A 25 -8.35 6.34 -3.43
N ILE A 26 -8.16 5.90 -2.20
CA ILE A 26 -7.29 6.54 -1.21
C ILE A 26 -6.51 5.50 -0.42
N THR A 27 -5.24 5.80 -0.17
CA THR A 27 -4.39 4.97 0.68
C THR A 27 -4.61 5.28 2.16
N GLY A 28 -4.27 4.33 3.03
CA GLY A 28 -4.38 4.45 4.49
C GLY A 28 -3.29 5.32 5.14
N GLY A 29 -2.49 6.05 4.35
CA GLY A 29 -1.34 6.81 4.84
C GLY A 29 -0.02 6.02 4.78
N SER A 30 1.06 6.67 5.24
CA SER A 30 2.41 6.10 5.20
C SER A 30 2.52 4.85 6.07
N ALA A 31 3.08 3.78 5.51
CA ALA A 31 3.46 2.56 6.22
C ALA A 31 4.94 2.59 6.65
N ALA A 32 5.52 3.79 6.86
CA ALA A 32 6.89 3.94 7.32
C ALA A 32 7.14 3.13 8.62
N GLY A 33 8.29 2.46 8.68
CA GLY A 33 8.68 1.59 9.80
C GLY A 33 8.13 0.17 9.74
N GLN A 34 7.16 -0.13 8.88
CA GLN A 34 6.68 -1.50 8.69
C GLN A 34 7.64 -2.30 7.80
N LYS A 35 7.85 -3.59 8.11
CA LYS A 35 8.71 -4.49 7.32
C LYS A 35 7.93 -5.42 6.40
N SER A 36 6.64 -5.63 6.67
CA SER A 36 5.75 -6.39 5.77
C SER A 36 4.30 -6.03 6.01
N GLY A 37 3.44 -6.27 5.01
CA GLY A 37 2.01 -6.02 5.13
C GLY A 37 1.34 -5.83 3.77
N TRP A 38 0.03 -5.56 3.82
CA TRP A 38 -0.71 -5.16 2.64
C TRP A 38 -0.48 -3.68 2.36
N PHE A 39 0.28 -3.42 1.30
CA PHE A 39 0.67 -2.07 0.95
C PHE A 39 0.35 -1.73 -0.51
N LYS A 40 0.13 -0.45 -0.73
CA LYS A 40 0.09 0.18 -2.04
C LYS A 40 1.45 0.83 -2.30
N ALA A 41 2.12 0.38 -3.35
CA ALA A 41 3.37 1.00 -3.79
C ALA A 41 3.10 2.42 -4.34
N PRO A 42 4.02 3.38 -4.08
CA PRO A 42 3.94 4.69 -4.72
C PRO A 42 4.01 4.51 -6.24
N PHE A 43 3.21 5.30 -6.96
CA PHE A 43 3.22 5.40 -8.43
C PHE A 43 3.00 4.09 -9.23
N SER A 44 2.60 2.98 -8.59
CA SER A 44 2.51 1.68 -9.27
C SER A 44 1.24 0.91 -8.94
N GLY A 45 0.54 0.46 -9.99
CA GLY A 45 -0.63 -0.42 -9.93
C GLY A 45 -1.88 0.21 -9.30
N GLU A 46 -2.99 -0.53 -9.36
CA GLU A 46 -4.30 -0.15 -8.81
C GLU A 46 -4.74 -1.06 -7.66
N LYS A 47 -3.84 -1.92 -7.18
CA LYS A 47 -4.12 -2.91 -6.13
C LYS A 47 -3.10 -2.83 -5.02
N ALA A 48 -3.52 -3.19 -3.81
CA ALA A 48 -2.63 -3.44 -2.70
C ALA A 48 -2.04 -4.85 -2.80
N HIS A 49 -0.74 -4.98 -2.57
CA HIS A 49 -0.05 -6.26 -2.56
C HIS A 49 0.52 -6.55 -1.18
N TYR A 50 0.68 -7.82 -0.85
CA TYR A 50 1.36 -8.21 0.38
C TYR A 50 2.86 -8.17 0.15
N PHE A 51 3.50 -7.06 0.52
CA PHE A 51 4.92 -6.83 0.38
C PHE A 51 5.70 -7.21 1.65
N THR A 52 6.94 -7.63 1.45
CA THR A 52 7.96 -7.77 2.49
C THR A 52 9.19 -7.00 2.05
N GLU A 53 9.78 -6.23 2.96
CA GLU A 53 11.05 -5.55 2.72
C GLU A 53 12.16 -6.59 2.57
N THR A 54 12.92 -6.50 1.49
CA THR A 54 14.05 -7.41 1.19
C THR A 54 15.40 -6.77 1.44
N ALA A 55 15.51 -5.44 1.33
CA ALA A 55 16.72 -4.67 1.61
C ALA A 55 16.40 -3.21 1.92
N SER A 56 17.28 -2.52 2.66
CA SER A 56 17.13 -1.09 3.00
C SER A 56 18.45 -0.35 3.22
N ASP A 57 19.48 -0.73 2.48
CA ASP A 57 20.89 -0.37 2.66
C ASP A 57 21.32 0.91 1.94
N ALA A 58 20.70 1.26 0.82
CA ALA A 58 21.09 2.45 0.05
C ALA A 58 20.51 3.76 0.62
N ILE A 59 21.37 4.70 1.01
CA ILE A 59 20.99 6.08 1.34
C ILE A 59 21.30 6.96 0.13
N GLY A 60 20.27 7.63 -0.41
CA GLY A 60 20.40 8.58 -1.51
C GLY A 60 19.80 9.94 -1.19
N GLU A 61 19.65 10.79 -2.20
CA GLU A 61 19.16 12.17 -2.06
C GLU A 61 17.78 12.27 -1.38
N HIS A 62 16.94 11.24 -1.50
CA HIS A 62 15.58 11.22 -0.95
C HIS A 62 15.43 10.34 0.29
N GLY A 63 16.55 10.06 0.96
CA GLY A 63 16.64 9.26 2.18
C GLY A 63 16.96 7.79 1.89
N ARG A 64 16.56 6.94 2.82
CA ARG A 64 16.83 5.49 2.75
C ARG A 64 15.92 4.84 1.72
N HIS A 65 16.50 4.21 0.72
CA HIS A 65 15.79 3.36 -0.22
C HIS A 65 15.51 2.01 0.43
N ARG A 66 14.31 1.50 0.18
CA ARG A 66 13.86 0.18 0.63
C ARG A 66 13.34 -0.59 -0.58
N PHE A 67 13.78 -1.83 -0.70
CA PHE A 67 13.39 -2.76 -1.74
C PHE A 67 12.35 -3.72 -1.18
N TRP A 68 11.33 -4.01 -1.98
CA TRP A 68 10.18 -4.79 -1.56
C TRP A 68 9.86 -5.86 -2.57
N LYS A 69 9.49 -7.03 -2.06
CA LYS A 69 8.96 -8.13 -2.88
C LYS A 69 7.59 -8.54 -2.38
N ALA A 70 6.62 -8.55 -3.28
CA ALA A 70 5.28 -9.02 -3.01
C ALA A 70 5.19 -10.54 -3.11
N ALA A 71 4.26 -11.14 -2.37
CA ALA A 71 3.98 -12.57 -2.45
C ALA A 71 3.64 -13.05 -3.88
N CYS A 72 3.05 -12.19 -4.72
CA CYS A 72 2.75 -12.52 -6.12
C CYS A 72 3.95 -12.42 -7.08
N GLY A 73 5.10 -11.93 -6.61
CA GLY A 73 6.32 -11.68 -7.38
C GLY A 73 6.53 -10.23 -7.82
N ALA A 74 5.60 -9.31 -7.53
CA ALA A 74 5.79 -7.90 -7.86
C ALA A 74 6.90 -7.28 -7.01
N GLU A 75 7.67 -6.38 -7.59
CA GLU A 75 8.76 -5.68 -6.90
C GLU A 75 8.48 -4.18 -6.85
N ALA A 76 8.94 -3.54 -5.78
CA ALA A 76 8.78 -2.10 -5.60
C ALA A 76 10.00 -1.52 -4.88
N VAL A 77 10.25 -0.23 -5.12
CA VAL A 77 11.22 0.57 -4.38
C VAL A 77 10.49 1.73 -3.76
N SER A 78 10.77 2.00 -2.49
CA SER A 78 10.27 3.18 -1.77
C SER A 78 11.44 3.94 -1.16
N HIS A 79 11.25 5.22 -0.87
CA HIS A 79 12.21 6.02 -0.11
C HIS A 79 11.46 6.93 0.88
N ASP A 80 12.17 7.68 1.73
CA ASP A 80 11.54 8.41 2.84
C ASP A 80 10.54 9.49 2.36
N LYS A 81 10.77 10.09 1.18
CA LYS A 81 9.81 11.00 0.53
C LYS A 81 8.67 10.31 -0.25
N ALA A 82 8.80 9.03 -0.58
CA ALA A 82 7.77 8.23 -1.27
C ALA A 82 7.70 6.82 -0.62
N PRO A 83 7.08 6.72 0.57
CA PRO A 83 7.03 5.46 1.32
C PRO A 83 6.03 4.49 0.68
N MET A 84 6.06 3.23 1.12
CA MET A 84 4.90 2.35 0.96
C MET A 84 3.72 2.91 1.74
N PHE A 85 2.50 2.71 1.23
CA PHE A 85 1.29 3.15 1.91
C PHE A 85 0.45 1.96 2.39
N PHE A 86 -0.26 2.12 3.49
CA PHE A 86 -1.32 1.18 3.85
C PHE A 86 -2.38 1.16 2.73
N GLU A 87 -3.02 0.00 2.54
CA GLU A 87 -3.97 -0.23 1.45
C GLU A 87 -5.13 0.77 1.37
N GLY A 88 -5.59 1.31 2.51
CA GLY A 88 -6.78 2.16 2.53
C GLY A 88 -7.98 1.42 1.94
N ASN A 89 -8.56 1.96 0.86
CA ASN A 89 -9.68 1.31 0.17
C ASN A 89 -9.27 0.60 -1.14
N PHE A 90 -7.97 0.46 -1.41
CA PHE A 90 -7.49 -0.28 -2.57
C PHE A 90 -7.79 -1.77 -2.44
N GLU A 91 -8.24 -2.39 -3.54
CA GLU A 91 -8.46 -3.83 -3.56
C GLU A 91 -7.15 -4.60 -3.35
N ARG A 92 -7.21 -5.66 -2.53
CA ARG A 92 -6.09 -6.57 -2.33
C ARG A 92 -5.91 -7.51 -3.53
N CYS A 93 -4.68 -7.61 -4.02
CA CYS A 93 -4.28 -8.53 -5.09
C CYS A 93 -4.71 -9.97 -4.79
N ALA A 94 -5.53 -10.56 -5.68
CA ALA A 94 -6.05 -11.92 -5.52
C ALA A 94 -4.94 -12.98 -5.41
N LYS A 95 -3.89 -12.89 -6.23
CA LYS A 95 -2.75 -13.83 -6.19
C LYS A 95 -2.02 -13.76 -4.84
N CYS A 96 -1.80 -12.56 -4.30
CA CYS A 96 -1.24 -12.39 -2.96
C CYS A 96 -2.14 -13.02 -1.88
N LYS A 97 -3.48 -12.84 -1.97
CA LYS A 97 -4.44 -13.42 -1.01
C LYS A 97 -4.33 -14.95 -1.00
N THR A 98 -4.32 -15.56 -2.18
CA THR A 98 -4.22 -17.02 -2.33
C THR A 98 -2.90 -17.55 -1.78
N ILE A 99 -1.76 -16.96 -2.15
CA ILE A 99 -0.44 -17.42 -1.70
C ILE A 99 -0.30 -17.26 -0.17
N ARG A 100 -0.69 -16.11 0.38
CA ARG A 100 -0.65 -15.88 1.83
C ARG A 100 -1.56 -16.82 2.61
N GLY A 101 -2.73 -17.12 2.06
CA GLY A 101 -3.66 -18.09 2.64
C GLY A 101 -3.16 -19.54 2.59
N ARG A 102 -2.24 -19.89 1.67
CA ARG A 102 -1.55 -21.19 1.66
C ARG A 102 -0.45 -21.22 2.72
N ILE A 103 0.39 -20.19 2.80
CA ILE A 103 1.50 -20.11 3.78
C ILE A 103 0.99 -20.16 5.24
N ARG A 104 -0.20 -19.60 5.54
CA ARG A 104 -0.75 -19.61 6.90
C ARG A 104 -1.38 -20.95 7.34
N ARG A 105 -1.56 -21.90 6.42
CA ARG A 105 -2.21 -23.20 6.68
C ARG A 105 -1.23 -24.37 6.73
N GLY A 106 0.05 -24.12 6.44
CA GLY A 106 1.13 -25.10 6.54
C GLY A 106 2.01 -24.84 7.74
#